data_AF-A0A838FQQ2-F1
#
_entry.id   AF-A0A838FQQ2-F1
#
_cell.length_a   1.000
_cell.length_b   1.000
_cell.length_c   1.000
_cell.angle_alpha   90.00
_cell.angle_beta   90.00
_cell.angle_gamma   90.00
#
_symmetry.space_group_name_H-M   'P 1'
#
loop_
_entity.id
_entity.type
_entity.pdbx_description
1 polymer ?
#
loop_
_entity_poly.entity_id
_entity_poly.type
_entity_poly.pdbx_seq_one_letter_code
_entity_poly.pdbx_strand_id
1 'polypeptide(L)' 'MPDTTAAPPAHADYRLSQLDELEAESIHVFREAAAEFEKPVLMFSGGKDSICMMRLAEKAFYPAKIPFP' A
#
# COMPACT_ATOMS: atom_id res chain seq x y z
N MET A 1 -14.30 7.98 -35.71
CA MET A 1 -13.70 8.25 -34.38
C MET A 1 -14.67 7.76 -33.32
N PRO A 2 -14.52 6.52 -32.82
CA PRO A 2 -15.05 6.14 -31.52
C PRO A 2 -13.91 5.95 -30.51
N ASP A 3 -14.22 6.32 -29.28
CA ASP A 3 -13.34 6.39 -28.12
C ASP A 3 -12.58 5.10 -27.79
N THR A 4 -11.26 5.22 -27.63
CA THR A 4 -10.43 4.24 -26.94
C THR A 4 -10.56 4.46 -25.43
N THR A 5 -11.59 3.90 -24.81
CA THR A 5 -11.55 3.58 -23.37
C THR A 5 -10.73 2.31 -23.21
N ALA A 6 -9.41 2.45 -23.18
CA ALA A 6 -8.50 1.36 -22.84
C ALA A 6 -8.65 1.08 -21.34
N ALA A 7 -9.24 -0.06 -21.00
CA ALA A 7 -9.05 -0.70 -19.70
C ALA A 7 -7.53 -0.82 -19.43
N PRO A 8 -7.08 -0.67 -18.16
CA PRO A 8 -5.66 -0.83 -17.84
C PRO A 8 -5.20 -2.21 -18.33
N PRO A 9 -4.02 -2.31 -18.98
CA PRO A 9 -3.54 -3.57 -19.50
C PRO A 9 -3.39 -4.57 -18.35
N ALA A 10 -4.23 -5.61 -18.36
CA ALA A 10 -3.97 -6.78 -17.53
C ALA A 10 -2.64 -7.37 -18.00
N HIS A 11 -1.62 -7.30 -17.15
CA HIS A 11 -0.30 -7.84 -17.44
C HIS A 11 -0.46 -9.33 -17.85
N ALA A 12 -0.09 -9.64 -19.09
CA ALA A 12 -0.27 -10.97 -19.69
C ALA A 12 0.68 -12.04 -19.10
N ASP A 13 1.55 -11.64 -18.18
CA ASP A 13 2.33 -12.51 -17.31
C ASP A 13 1.65 -12.55 -15.93
N TYR A 14 1.30 -13.74 -15.41
CA TYR A 14 0.80 -13.94 -14.03
C TYR A 14 1.88 -13.63 -12.95
N ARG A 15 2.91 -12.87 -13.30
CA ARG A 15 4.00 -12.46 -12.43
C ARG A 15 3.76 -11.04 -11.99
N LEU A 16 3.78 -10.83 -10.68
CA LEU A 16 3.76 -9.51 -10.09
C LEU A 16 4.98 -8.73 -10.60
N SER A 17 4.82 -7.43 -10.80
CA SER A 17 6.00 -6.58 -10.96
C SER A 17 6.75 -6.51 -9.63
N GLN A 18 8.04 -6.19 -9.66
CA GLN A 18 8.84 -5.99 -8.44
C GLN A 18 8.18 -4.96 -7.48
N LEU A 19 7.52 -3.93 -8.02
CA LEU A 19 6.84 -2.93 -7.19
C LEU A 19 5.55 -3.47 -6.58
N ASP A 20 4.82 -4.34 -7.29
CA ASP A 20 3.63 -4.99 -6.74
C ASP A 20 4.00 -5.97 -5.62
N GLU A 21 5.12 -6.70 -5.77
CA GLU A 21 5.66 -7.56 -4.72
C GLU A 21 6.03 -6.74 -3.47
N LEU A 22 6.83 -5.68 -3.63
CA LEU A 22 7.22 -4.80 -2.52
C LEU A 22 6.03 -4.12 -1.85
N GLU A 23 5.02 -3.73 -2.62
CA GLU A 23 3.78 -3.16 -2.08
C GLU A 23 3.02 -4.19 -1.24
N ALA A 24 2.86 -5.41 -1.75
CA ALA A 24 2.19 -6.49 -1.04
C ALA A 24 2.90 -6.85 0.27
N GLU A 25 4.23 -6.97 0.24
CA GLU A 25 5.05 -7.22 1.43
C GLU A 25 4.94 -6.07 2.45
N SER A 26 5.00 -4.83 2.00
CA SER A 26 4.86 -3.66 2.87
C SER A 26 3.49 -3.62 3.56
N ILE A 27 2.42 -3.91 2.81
CA ILE A 27 1.06 -4.01 3.36
C ILE A 27 0.96 -5.12 4.39
N HIS A 28 1.59 -6.27 4.14
CA HIS A 28 1.62 -7.38 5.08
C HIS A 28 2.27 -6.97 6.41
N VAL A 29 3.47 -6.37 6.34
CA VAL A 29 4.19 -5.89 7.52
C VAL A 29 3.37 -4.87 8.33
N PHE A 30 2.67 -3.94 7.67
CA PHE A 30 1.79 -2.99 8.36
C PHE A 30 0.67 -3.69 9.15
N ARG A 31 0.06 -4.73 8.57
CA ARG A 31 -1.03 -5.47 9.22
C ARG A 31 -0.53 -6.32 10.37
N GLU A 32 0.63 -6.95 10.23
CA GLU A 32 1.28 -7.69 11.32
C GLU A 32 1.62 -6.75 12.48
N ALA A 33 2.24 -5.60 12.21
CA ALA A 33 2.53 -4.62 13.24
C ALA A 33 1.26 -4.11 13.95
N ALA A 34 0.17 -3.88 13.23
CA ALA A 34 -1.10 -3.53 13.86
C ALA A 34 -1.71 -4.65 14.71
N ALA A 35 -1.43 -5.92 14.39
CA ALA A 35 -1.94 -7.06 15.13
C ALA A 35 -1.08 -7.40 16.37
N GLU A 36 0.23 -7.17 16.31
CA GLU A 36 1.17 -7.56 17.37
C GLU A 36 1.39 -6.48 18.42
N PHE A 37 1.33 -5.19 18.06
CA PHE A 37 1.59 -4.08 18.98
C PHE A 37 0.30 -3.46 19.52
N GLU A 38 0.27 -3.14 20.83
CA GLU A 38 -0.89 -2.50 21.46
C GLU A 38 -1.08 -1.03 21.05
N LYS A 39 0.02 -0.30 20.85
CA LYS A 39 0.03 1.14 20.48
C LYS A 39 1.06 1.45 19.40
N PRO A 40 0.88 0.91 18.18
CA PRO A 40 1.76 1.18 17.06
C PRO A 40 1.60 2.64 16.58
N VAL A 41 2.71 3.24 16.13
CA VAL A 41 2.78 4.65 15.69
C VAL A 41 3.54 4.73 14.37
N LEU A 42 3.09 5.60 13.45
CA LEU A 42 3.82 5.87 12.22
C LEU A 42 4.65 7.16 12.36
N MET A 43 5.97 7.01 12.48
CA MET A 43 6.88 8.16 12.55
C MET A 43 6.91 8.91 11.22
N PHE A 44 6.31 10.10 11.18
CA PHE A 44 6.17 10.90 9.96
C PHE A 44 7.08 12.13 9.98
N SER A 45 8.01 12.21 9.02
CA SER A 45 8.95 13.34 8.88
C SER A 45 8.56 14.36 7.81
N GLY A 46 7.53 14.07 7.00
CA GLY A 46 7.17 14.89 5.83
C GLY A 46 8.06 14.68 4.61
N GLY A 47 9.03 13.76 4.67
CA GLY A 47 9.86 13.37 3.54
C GLY A 47 9.19 12.37 2.60
N LYS A 48 9.79 12.13 1.42
CA LYS A 48 9.27 11.21 0.39
C LYS A 48 9.00 9.80 0.93
N ASP A 49 9.90 9.31 1.79
CA ASP A 49 9.83 7.94 2.31
C ASP A 49 8.65 7.81 3.27
N SER A 50 8.47 8.78 4.18
CA SER A 50 7.32 8.81 5.08
C SER A 50 5.97 9.00 4.36
N ILE A 51 5.95 9.72 3.23
CA ILE A 51 4.75 9.84 2.39
C ILE A 51 4.43 8.51 1.71
N CYS A 52 5.42 7.82 1.18
CA CYS A 52 5.25 6.48 0.61
C CYS A 52 4.71 5.50 1.66
N MET A 53 5.30 5.50 2.86
CA MET A 53 4.83 4.68 3.98
C MET A 53 3.39 5.02 4.40
N MET A 54 3.01 6.30 4.43
CA MET A 54 1.63 6.70 4.71
C MET A 54 0.66 6.15 3.65
N ARG A 55 1.02 6.22 2.36
CA ARG A 55 0.20 5.67 1.27
C ARG A 55 0.07 4.14 1.37
N LEU A 56 1.13 3.44 1.76
CA LEU A 56 1.11 2.00 2.00
C LEU A 56 0.23 1.64 3.20
N ALA A 57 0.30 2.41 4.29
CA ALA A 57 -0.59 2.24 5.44
C ALA A 57 -2.07 2.44 5.06
N GLU A 58 -2.39 3.48 4.27
CA GLU A 58 -3.75 3.66 3.74
C GLU A 58 -4.23 2.44 2.95
N LYS A 59 -3.40 1.89 2.06
CA LYS A 59 -3.72 0.68 1.30
C LYS A 59 -3.89 -0.54 2.20
N ALA A 60 -3.07 -0.66 3.25
CA ALA A 60 -3.13 -1.80 4.16
C ALA A 60 -4.44 -1.87 4.94
N PHE A 61 -5.00 -0.72 5.32
CA PHE A 61 -6.20 -0.67 6.18
C PHE A 61 -7.49 -0.27 5.46
N TYR A 62 -7.45 0.18 4.20
CA TYR A 62 -8.66 0.50 3.45
C TYR A 62 -9.64 -0.70 3.44
N PRO A 63 -10.95 -0.49 3.68
CA PRO A 63 -11.64 0.80 3.87
C PRO A 63 -11.70 1.33 5.31
N ALA A 64 -11.09 0.63 6.27
CA ALA A 64 -11.00 1.07 7.66
C ALA A 64 -9.98 2.21 7.81
N LYS A 65 -10.04 2.88 8.98
CA LYS A 65 -9.04 3.89 9.36
C LYS A 65 -7.72 3.21 9.72
N ILE A 66 -6.62 3.92 9.49
CA ILE A 66 -5.29 3.50 9.97
C ILE A 66 -5.32 3.46 11.50
N PRO A 67 -4.89 2.36 12.14
CA PRO A 67 -4.96 2.18 13.60
C PRO A 67 -3.81 2.85 14.36
N PHE A 68 -2.99 3.67 13.69
CA PHE A 68 -1.84 4.37 14.27
C PHE A 68 -2.10 5.89 14.27
N PRO A 69 -1.70 6.62 15.32
CA PRO A 69 -1.69 8.07 15.33
C PRO A 69 -0.57 8.64 14.45
#